data_AF-A0A538G133-F1
#
_entry.id   AF-A0A538G133-F1
#
_cell.length_a   1.000
_cell.length_b   1.000
_cell.length_c   1.000
_cell.angle_alpha   90.00
_cell.angle_beta   90.00
_cell.angle_gamma   90.00
#
_symmetry.space_group_name_H-M   'P 1'
#
loop_
_entity.id
_entity.type
_entity.pdbx_description
1 polymer ?
#
loop_
_entity_poly.entity_id
_entity_poly.type
_entity_poly.pdbx_seq_one_letter_code
_entity_poly.pdbx_strand_id
1 'polypeptide(L)'
;MDRETSRRVGEYRRSEAGPIENNLIDELVAAELDRQEFVRRAVMLGLSAGTIGAVLRFMGEPDLAFGAPALPLKKGGTLRVGNLKPAVAIDPITSNTQAVLATISITGEYL
;
A
#
# COMPACT_ATOMS: atom_id res chain seq x y z
N MET A 1 24.69 -0.92 2.32
CA MET A 1 23.61 -1.52 1.50
C MET A 1 23.35 -2.94 2.00
N ASP A 2 22.11 -3.23 2.38
CA ASP A 2 21.70 -4.52 2.94
C ASP A 2 21.54 -5.60 1.85
N ARG A 3 22.06 -6.81 2.09
CA ARG A 3 22.10 -7.90 1.09
C ARG A 3 20.71 -8.40 0.72
N GLU A 4 19.78 -8.37 1.67
CA GLU A 4 18.40 -8.76 1.44
C GLU A 4 17.68 -7.75 0.53
N THR A 5 17.88 -6.45 0.77
CA THR A 5 17.35 -5.37 -0.06
C THR A 5 17.81 -5.51 -1.52
N SER A 6 19.10 -5.75 -1.76
CA SER A 6 19.63 -6.01 -3.12
C SER A 6 18.99 -7.21 -3.79
N ARG A 7 18.77 -8.29 -3.03
CA ARG A 7 18.12 -9.51 -3.53
C ARG A 7 16.68 -9.22 -3.95
N ARG A 8 15.90 -8.52 -3.11
CA ARG A 8 14.49 -8.19 -3.36
C ARG A 8 14.32 -7.28 -4.59
N VAL A 9 15.13 -6.24 -4.71
CA VAL A 9 15.09 -5.36 -5.89
C VAL A 9 15.48 -6.13 -7.15
N GLY A 10 16.54 -6.96 -7.09
CA GLY A 10 16.95 -7.78 -8.22
C GLY A 10 15.89 -8.82 -8.63
N GLU A 11 15.17 -9.41 -7.68
CA GLU A 11 14.06 -10.33 -7.94
C GLU A 11 12.90 -9.60 -8.65
N TYR A 12 12.41 -8.49 -8.07
CA TYR A 12 11.37 -7.66 -8.67
C TYR A 12 11.68 -7.27 -10.13
N ARG A 13 12.91 -6.81 -10.38
CA ARG A 13 13.35 -6.39 -11.73
C ARG A 13 13.32 -7.51 -12.78
N ARG A 14 13.47 -8.76 -12.36
CA ARG A 14 13.50 -9.93 -13.26
C ARG A 14 12.14 -10.62 -13.42
N SER A 15 11.31 -10.62 -12.39
CA SER A 15 10.06 -11.40 -12.37
C SER A 15 8.78 -10.59 -12.51
N GLU A 16 8.79 -9.32 -12.10
CA GLU A 16 7.56 -8.52 -11.96
C GLU A 16 7.61 -7.21 -12.76
N ALA A 17 8.76 -6.54 -12.80
CA ALA A 17 8.90 -5.25 -13.46
C ALA A 17 8.81 -5.39 -15.00
N GLY A 18 7.95 -4.60 -15.62
CA GLY A 18 7.95 -4.40 -17.06
C GLY A 18 9.07 -3.46 -17.52
N PRO A 19 9.11 -3.15 -18.83
CA PRO A 19 10.13 -2.25 -19.39
C PRO A 19 10.10 -0.84 -18.80
N ILE A 20 8.91 -0.30 -18.51
CA ILE A 20 8.74 1.06 -18.01
C ILE A 20 9.19 1.17 -16.55
N GLU A 21 8.83 0.19 -15.72
CA GLU A 21 9.22 0.14 -14.32
C GLU A 21 10.72 -0.07 -14.16
N ASN A 22 11.32 -0.91 -15.01
CA ASN A 22 12.78 -1.08 -15.03
C ASN A 22 13.48 0.22 -15.44
N ASN A 23 13.01 0.91 -16.48
CA ASN A 23 13.57 2.19 -16.89
C ASN A 23 13.46 3.25 -15.78
N LEU A 24 12.30 3.33 -15.09
CA LEU A 24 12.13 4.24 -13.94
C LEU A 24 13.17 3.97 -12.83
N ILE A 25 13.46 2.69 -12.54
CA ILE A 25 14.48 2.32 -11.56
C ILE A 25 15.88 2.70 -12.06
N ASP A 26 16.16 2.50 -13.35
CA ASP A 26 17.45 2.87 -13.95
C ASP A 26 17.70 4.37 -13.93
N GLU A 27 16.70 5.19 -14.25
CA GLU A 27 16.76 6.65 -14.16
C GLU A 27 17.04 7.13 -12.71
N LEU A 28 16.44 6.48 -11.70
CA LEU A 28 16.75 6.75 -10.30
C LEU A 28 18.20 6.35 -9.94
N VAL A 29 18.65 5.17 -10.38
CA VAL A 29 20.01 4.67 -10.13
C VAL A 29 21.07 5.54 -10.82
N ALA A 30 20.76 6.06 -12.00
CA ALA A 30 21.59 6.99 -12.76
C ALA A 30 21.61 8.40 -12.16
N ALA A 31 20.83 8.67 -11.11
CA ALA A 31 20.62 10.00 -10.51
C ALA A 31 20.05 11.04 -11.49
N GLU A 32 19.31 10.58 -12.52
CA GLU A 32 18.55 11.42 -13.45
C GLU A 32 17.17 11.79 -12.89
N LEU A 33 16.69 11.01 -11.92
CA LEU A 33 15.48 11.30 -11.16
C LEU A 33 15.80 11.57 -9.70
N ASP A 34 15.19 12.63 -9.16
CA ASP A 34 15.19 12.84 -7.72
C ASP A 34 14.20 11.90 -7.01
N ARG A 35 14.37 11.77 -5.70
CA ARG A 35 13.54 10.90 -4.86
C ARG A 35 12.04 11.25 -4.96
N GLN A 36 11.69 12.53 -4.96
CA GLN A 36 10.30 12.96 -4.94
C GLN A 36 9.60 12.62 -6.27
N GLU A 37 10.31 12.81 -7.37
CA GLU A 37 9.83 12.53 -8.71
C GLU A 37 9.72 11.03 -8.96
N PHE A 38 10.70 10.25 -8.48
CA PHE A 38 10.59 8.79 -8.47
C PHE A 38 9.33 8.32 -7.74
N VAL A 39 9.08 8.78 -6.51
CA VAL A 39 7.88 8.38 -5.74
C VAL A 39 6.60 8.73 -6.49
N ARG A 40 6.53 9.93 -7.07
CA ARG A 40 5.36 10.37 -7.84
C ARG A 40 5.12 9.47 -9.05
N ARG A 41 6.14 9.24 -9.87
CA ARG A 41 6.04 8.41 -11.09
C ARG A 41 5.77 6.94 -10.75
N ALA A 42 6.41 6.41 -9.70
CA ALA A 42 6.19 5.05 -9.23
C ALA A 42 4.73 4.80 -8.81
N VAL A 43 4.12 5.75 -8.09
CA VAL A 43 2.70 5.67 -7.71
C VAL A 43 1.79 5.74 -8.94
N MET A 44 2.09 6.61 -9.91
CA MET A 44 1.32 6.69 -11.16
C MET A 44 1.39 5.40 -11.98
N LEU A 45 2.53 4.71 -11.96
CA LEU A 45 2.73 3.40 -12.59
C LEU A 45 2.19 2.23 -11.76
N GLY A 46 1.61 2.49 -10.58
CA GLY A 46 1.00 1.46 -9.76
C GLY A 46 1.99 0.60 -8.97
N LEU A 47 3.23 1.05 -8.75
CA LEU A 47 4.16 0.33 -7.89
C LEU A 47 3.64 0.29 -6.45
N SER A 48 3.74 -0.89 -5.83
CA SER A 48 3.37 -1.05 -4.42
C SER A 48 4.27 -0.19 -3.52
N ALA A 49 3.73 0.29 -2.40
CA ALA A 49 4.51 1.04 -1.41
C ALA A 49 5.74 0.26 -0.89
N GLY A 50 5.63 -1.08 -0.81
CA GLY A 50 6.73 -1.96 -0.43
C GLY A 50 7.85 -1.99 -1.47
N THR A 51 7.50 -2.02 -2.76
CA THR A 51 8.47 -1.96 -3.87
C THR A 51 9.17 -0.61 -3.89
N ILE A 52 8.43 0.49 -3.77
CA ILE A 52 8.98 1.86 -3.71
C ILE A 52 9.97 1.98 -2.54
N GLY A 53 9.58 1.51 -1.35
CA GLY A 53 10.46 1.49 -0.19
C GLY A 53 11.73 0.66 -0.39
N ALA A 54 11.61 -0.53 -1.01
CA ALA A 54 12.77 -1.38 -1.29
C ALA A 54 13.77 -0.74 -2.25
N VAL A 55 13.29 -0.06 -3.30
CA VAL A 55 14.14 0.64 -4.28
C VAL A 55 14.80 1.87 -3.64
N LEU A 56 14.08 2.67 -2.86
CA LEU A 56 14.67 3.81 -2.15
C LEU A 56 15.74 3.36 -1.14
N ARG A 57 15.47 2.29 -0.39
CA ARG A 57 16.43 1.68 0.54
C ARG A 57 17.66 1.13 -0.18
N PHE A 58 17.49 0.59 -1.39
CA PHE A 58 18.60 0.17 -2.25
C PHE A 58 19.50 1.34 -2.64
N MET A 59 18.92 2.52 -2.92
CA MET A 59 19.64 3.77 -3.17
C MET A 59 20.28 4.40 -1.91
N GLY A 60 20.02 3.84 -0.72
CA GLY A 60 20.53 4.38 0.55
C GLY A 60 19.73 5.57 1.08
N GLU A 61 18.54 5.84 0.53
CA GLU A 61 17.63 6.85 1.05
C GLU A 61 17.12 6.42 2.44
N PRO A 62 16.85 7.39 3.35
CA PRO A 62 16.29 7.09 4.66
C PRO A 62 14.95 6.38 4.52
N ASP A 63 14.70 5.41 5.41
CA ASP A 63 13.46 4.65 5.42
C ASP A 63 12.26 5.61 5.45
N LEU A 64 11.25 5.32 4.62
CA LEU A 64 10.01 6.10 4.60
C LEU A 64 9.41 6.11 6.02
N ALA A 65 9.09 7.29 6.56
CA ALA A 65 8.53 7.45 7.91
C ALA A 65 7.20 6.68 8.14
N PHE A 66 6.56 6.20 7.07
CA PHE A 66 5.36 5.35 7.10
C PHE A 66 5.68 3.84 7.22
N GLY A 67 6.95 3.45 7.19
CA GLY A 67 7.41 2.06 7.17
C GLY A 67 7.68 1.50 8.57
N ALA A 68 6.81 1.76 9.55
CA ALA A 68 6.81 0.90 10.73
C ALA A 68 6.69 -0.54 10.21
N PRO A 69 7.64 -1.45 10.54
CA PRO A 69 7.59 -2.81 10.04
C PRO A 69 6.21 -3.34 10.38
N ALA A 70 5.48 -3.84 9.38
CA ALA A 70 4.20 -4.47 9.59
C ALA A 70 4.45 -5.55 10.66
N LEU A 71 3.97 -5.29 11.88
CA LEU A 71 4.05 -6.25 12.96
C LEU A 71 3.46 -7.55 12.42
N PRO A 72 4.03 -8.72 12.77
CA PRO A 72 3.53 -9.99 12.27
C PRO A 72 2.01 -10.04 12.47
N LEU A 73 1.28 -10.02 11.34
CA LEU A 73 -0.18 -9.95 11.36
C LEU A 73 -0.70 -11.16 12.12
N LYS A 74 -1.28 -10.94 13.30
CA LYS A 74 -1.87 -12.00 14.09
C LYS A 74 -3.12 -12.51 13.36
N LYS A 75 -3.01 -13.68 12.74
CA LYS A 75 -4.17 -14.39 12.17
C LYS A 75 -5.22 -14.60 13.26
N GLY A 76 -6.49 -14.36 12.93
CA GLY A 76 -7.62 -14.49 13.87
C GLY A 76 -7.74 -13.36 14.90
N GLY A 77 -7.17 -12.19 14.63
CA GLY A 77 -7.43 -10.99 15.44
C GLY A 77 -8.91 -10.62 15.48
N THR A 78 -9.39 -10.13 16.62
CA THR A 78 -10.75 -9.61 16.77
C THR A 78 -10.70 -8.10 16.91
N LEU A 79 -11.39 -7.39 16.03
CA LEU A 79 -11.58 -5.95 16.13
C LEU A 79 -12.83 -5.65 16.99
N ARG A 80 -12.69 -4.81 18.02
CA ARG A 80 -13.82 -4.31 18.82
C ARG A 80 -14.00 -2.83 18.53
N VAL A 81 -15.14 -2.46 17.97
CA VAL A 81 -15.49 -1.08 17.60
C VAL A 81 -16.82 -0.69 18.20
N GLY A 82 -16.95 0.59 18.56
CA GLY A 82 -18.21 1.18 18.94
C GLY A 82 -18.97 1.66 17.71
N ASN A 83 -20.27 1.39 17.66
CA ASN A 83 -21.19 1.97 16.68
C ASN A 83 -22.46 2.45 17.41
N LEU A 84 -23.13 3.43 16.83
CA LEU A 84 -24.45 3.84 17.29
C LEU A 84 -25.42 2.65 17.15
N LYS A 85 -26.37 2.53 18.08
CA LYS A 85 -27.43 1.52 18.00
C LYS A 85 -28.28 1.80 16.74
N PRO A 86 -28.50 0.80 15.86
CA PRO A 86 -29.47 0.94 14.77
C PRO A 86 -30.85 1.30 15.31
N ALA A 87 -31.41 2.40 14.82
CA ALA A 87 -32.75 2.87 15.20
C ALA A 87 -33.87 2.17 14.41
N VAL A 88 -33.52 1.56 13.28
CA VAL A 88 -34.43 0.88 12.35
C VAL A 88 -33.84 -0.48 11.95
N ALA A 89 -34.62 -1.30 11.25
CA ALA A 89 -34.15 -2.55 10.68
C ALA A 89 -32.96 -2.30 9.74
N ILE A 90 -32.04 -3.26 9.68
CA ILE A 90 -30.88 -3.20 8.80
C ILE A 90 -31.33 -3.65 7.41
N ASP A 91 -31.81 -2.70 6.60
CA ASP A 91 -32.22 -2.91 5.21
C ASP A 91 -31.37 -2.03 4.28
N PRO A 92 -30.58 -2.61 3.35
CA PRO A 92 -29.70 -1.86 2.45
C PRO A 92 -30.45 -0.98 1.45
N ILE A 93 -31.73 -1.23 1.18
CA ILE A 93 -32.51 -0.47 0.20
C ILE A 93 -33.13 0.78 0.84
N THR A 94 -33.66 0.64 2.06
CA THR A 94 -34.53 1.65 2.66
C THR A 94 -33.86 2.46 3.78
N SER A 95 -32.73 1.99 4.31
CA SER A 95 -32.10 2.60 5.47
C SER A 95 -31.19 3.77 5.11
N ASN A 96 -31.38 4.90 5.78
CA ASN A 96 -30.59 6.12 5.59
C ASN A 96 -29.93 6.63 6.88
N THR A 97 -29.89 5.79 7.94
CA THR A 97 -29.31 6.18 9.23
C THR A 97 -27.86 5.75 9.34
N GLN A 98 -27.03 6.58 9.98
CA GLN A 98 -25.58 6.36 10.10
C GLN A 98 -25.23 5.00 10.74
N ALA A 99 -25.95 4.60 11.79
CA ALA A 99 -25.74 3.33 12.47
C ALA A 99 -25.93 2.12 11.55
N VAL A 100 -26.96 2.17 10.71
CA VAL A 100 -27.29 1.10 9.77
C VAL A 100 -26.28 1.08 8.62
N LEU A 101 -25.97 2.24 8.04
CA LEU A 101 -24.97 2.34 6.96
C LEU A 101 -23.61 1.81 7.40
N ALA A 102 -23.12 2.22 8.58
CA ALA A 102 -21.87 1.73 9.14
C ALA A 102 -21.84 0.21 9.34
N THR A 103 -22.99 -0.41 9.63
CA THR A 103 -23.11 -1.87 9.79
C THR A 103 -23.15 -2.57 8.43
N ILE A 104 -23.91 -2.03 7.47
CA ILE A 104 -24.05 -2.61 6.13
C ILE A 104 -22.72 -2.54 5.38
N SER A 105 -21.95 -1.45 5.50
CA SER A 105 -20.64 -1.32 4.85
C SER A 105 -19.59 -2.35 5.29
N ILE A 106 -19.82 -3.11 6.37
CA ILE A 106 -18.93 -4.21 6.78
C ILE A 106 -19.09 -5.43 5.86
N THR A 107 -20.29 -5.66 5.34
CA THR A 107 -20.64 -6.88 4.57
C THR A 107 -21.11 -6.58 3.15
N GLY A 108 -21.55 -5.35 2.89
CA GLY A 108 -22.06 -4.90 1.61
C GLY A 108 -20.97 -4.26 0.77
N GLU A 109 -20.97 -4.58 -0.50
CA GLU A 109 -20.18 -3.91 -1.53
C GLU A 109 -21.11 -3.05 -2.39
N TYR A 110 -20.62 -1.91 -2.84
CA TYR A 110 -21.33 -0.99 -3.72
C TYR A 110 -20.39 -0.56 -4.86
N LEU A 111 -20.97 -0.23 -6.01
CA LEU A 111 -20.25 0.16 -7.23
C LEU A 111 -19.49 1.49 -7.09
#